data_AF-A5YS40-F1
#
_entry.id   AF-A5YS40-F1
#
_cell.length_a   1.000
_cell.length_b   1.000
_cell.length_c   1.000
_cell.angle_alpha   90.00
_cell.angle_beta   90.00
_cell.angle_gamma   90.00
#
_symmetry.space_group_name_H-M   'P 1'
#
loop_
_entity.id
_entity.type
_entity.pdbx_description
1 polymer ?
#
loop_
_entity_poly.entity_id
_entity_poly.type
_entity_poly.pdbx_seq_one_letter_code
_entity_poly.pdbx_strand_id
1 'polypeptide(L)'
;MNLLIYTHHMERIRLTTEGITLRELVEAFGELREEERTIDYDNREQYELQLDTGGFVSLEEFIQISYTDEGEIESTSLSFENLPSVETAIRTHEQRKGSDEPPRVPHVDMDEIEIESRRSFYHRLKQHSDSQPATIREIIYYEGQLSRDELYQLIEEAGYEPSGGSVSASLVMLEQVTNEIERHGRGSDTTVVWTGNN
;
A
#
# COMPACT_ATOMS: atom_id res chain seq x y z
N MET A 1 32.55 -12.30 -9.93
CA MET A 1 31.41 -11.37 -9.81
C MET A 1 31.12 -11.29 -8.33
N ASN A 2 31.56 -10.22 -7.67
CA ASN A 2 31.44 -10.11 -6.21
C ASN A 2 30.03 -9.60 -5.89
N LEU A 3 29.25 -10.42 -5.17
CA LEU A 3 28.01 -9.99 -4.54
C LEU A 3 28.42 -9.00 -3.43
N LEU A 4 28.03 -7.73 -3.56
CA LEU A 4 28.11 -6.76 -2.48
C LEU A 4 26.92 -7.04 -1.56
N ILE A 5 27.19 -7.54 -0.35
CA ILE A 5 26.20 -7.65 0.70
C ILE A 5 26.22 -6.30 1.42
N TYR A 6 25.16 -5.52 1.26
CA TYR A 6 24.94 -4.30 2.03
C TYR A 6 24.11 -4.67 3.26
N THR A 7 24.65 -4.38 4.44
CA THR A 7 23.88 -4.46 5.69
C THR A 7 23.44 -3.04 6.03
N HIS A 8 22.13 -2.84 6.13
CA HIS A 8 21.52 -1.56 6.49
C HIS A 8 21.15 -1.59 7.97
N HIS A 9 21.53 -0.55 8.69
CA HIS A 9 21.15 -0.34 10.08
C HIS A 9 20.48 1.03 10.21
N MET A 10 19.16 1.06 10.35
CA MET A 10 18.42 2.30 10.58
C MET A 10 18.77 2.88 11.95
N GLU A 11 19.21 4.13 11.99
CA GLU A 11 19.59 4.83 13.23
C GLU A 11 18.49 5.78 13.71
N ARG A 12 17.88 6.51 12.77
CA ARG A 12 16.93 7.57 13.10
C ARG A 12 15.92 7.80 11.99
N ILE A 13 14.67 8.03 12.39
CA ILE A 13 13.61 8.51 11.52
C ILE A 13 13.14 9.84 12.06
N ARG A 14 13.12 10.88 11.24
CA ARG A 14 12.61 12.20 11.59
C ARG A 14 11.40 12.53 10.72
N LEU A 15 10.28 12.80 11.36
CA LEU A 15 9.05 13.26 10.75
C LEU A 15 8.97 14.77 10.96
N THR A 16 8.98 15.55 9.88
CA THR A 16 8.76 17.00 9.92
C THR A 16 7.40 17.32 9.28
N THR A 17 7.11 18.60 9.06
CA THR A 17 5.99 19.07 8.23
C THR A 17 6.28 19.01 6.73
N GLU A 18 7.55 18.90 6.33
CA GLU A 18 8.01 18.91 4.94
C GLU A 18 8.21 17.50 4.38
N GLY A 19 8.57 16.54 5.23
CA GLY A 19 8.77 15.16 4.82
C GLY A 19 9.24 14.24 5.95
N ILE A 20 9.69 13.06 5.53
CA ILE A 20 10.35 12.07 6.37
C ILE A 20 11.83 12.02 6.01
N THR A 21 12.71 12.18 6.99
CA THR A 21 14.15 11.97 6.84
C THR A 21 14.54 10.67 7.52
N LEU A 22 15.20 9.80 6.76
CA LEU A 22 15.73 8.52 7.21
C LEU A 22 17.25 8.62 7.30
N ARG A 23 17.82 8.21 8.43
CA ARG A 23 19.27 8.12 8.61
C ARG A 23 19.65 6.68 8.91
N GLU A 24 20.53 6.16 8.08
CA GLU A 24 20.99 4.77 8.13
C GLU A 24 22.52 4.73 8.21
N LEU A 25 23.04 3.75 8.94
CA LEU A 25 24.42 3.29 8.81
C LEU A 25 24.47 2.18 7.77
N VAL A 26 25.26 2.41 6.74
CA VAL A 26 25.52 1.44 5.67
C VAL A 26 26.97 0.99 5.76
N GLU A 27 27.20 -0.31 5.87
CA GLU A 27 28.53 -0.88 5.74
C GLU A 27 28.87 -1.04 4.25
N ALA A 28 29.82 -0.24 3.76
CA ALA A 28 30.31 -0.30 2.40
C ALA A 28 31.83 -0.42 2.40
N PHE A 29 32.35 -1.47 1.78
CA PHE A 29 33.80 -1.76 1.70
C PHE A 29 34.49 -1.89 3.08
N GLY A 30 33.76 -2.34 4.11
CA GLY A 30 34.27 -2.48 5.48
C GLY A 30 34.37 -1.16 6.25
N GLU A 31 33.84 -0.07 5.70
CA GLU A 31 33.65 1.20 6.40
C GLU A 31 32.16 1.40 6.69
N LEU A 32 31.84 1.81 7.91
CA LEU A 32 30.50 2.29 8.27
C LEU A 32 30.36 3.74 7.80
N ARG A 33 29.33 4.01 7.00
CA ARG A 33 29.00 5.36 6.52
C ARG A 33 27.57 5.70 6.88
N GLU A 34 27.36 6.95 7.25
CA GLU A 34 26.00 7.49 7.43
C GLU A 34 25.46 7.91 6.08
N GLU A 35 24.27 7.40 5.75
CA GLU A 35 23.48 7.84 4.61
C GLU A 35 22.18 8.48 5.10
N GLU A 36 21.80 9.58 4.48
CA GLU A 36 20.56 10.30 4.75
C GLU A 36 19.69 10.30 3.50
N ARG A 37 18.41 9.95 3.68
CA ARG A 37 17.42 9.93 2.62
C ARG A 37 16.20 10.74 3.05
N THR A 38 15.75 11.64 2.18
CA THR A 38 14.53 12.43 2.39
C THR A 38 13.40 11.93 1.50
N ILE A 39 12.19 11.92 2.05
CA ILE A 39 10.95 11.56 1.40
C ILE A 39 9.98 12.74 1.60
N ASP A 40 9.62 13.42 0.52
CA ASP A 40 8.72 14.58 0.56
C ASP A 40 7.24 14.15 0.64
N TYR A 41 6.40 14.87 1.39
CA TYR A 41 4.96 14.57 1.48
C TYR A 41 4.14 14.95 0.24
N ASP A 42 4.74 15.63 -0.74
CA ASP A 42 4.07 16.03 -1.98
C ASP A 42 3.71 14.83 -2.89
N ASN A 43 4.26 13.64 -2.60
CA ASN A 43 3.81 12.39 -3.20
C ASN A 43 2.63 11.87 -2.38
N ARG A 44 1.49 11.62 -3.04
CA ARG A 44 0.21 11.09 -2.47
C ARG A 44 0.32 9.68 -1.87
N GLU A 45 1.51 9.28 -1.45
CA GLU A 45 1.83 7.98 -0.90
C GLU A 45 1.48 7.97 0.59
N GLN A 46 0.75 6.94 1.02
CA GLN A 46 0.59 6.65 2.44
C GLN A 46 1.84 5.88 2.90
N TYR A 47 2.52 6.38 3.92
CA TYR A 47 3.71 5.74 4.47
C TYR A 47 3.34 4.96 5.74
N GLU A 48 3.55 3.64 5.72
CA GLU A 48 3.44 2.81 6.91
C GLU A 48 4.82 2.50 7.47
N LEU A 49 4.98 2.70 8.78
CA LEU A 49 6.20 2.36 9.50
C LEU A 49 5.93 1.15 10.42
N GLN A 50 6.50 0.00 10.08
CA GLN A 50 6.50 -1.17 10.96
C GLN A 50 7.81 -1.22 11.77
N LEU A 51 7.67 -1.33 13.08
CA LEU A 51 8.79 -1.42 14.01
C LEU A 51 8.67 -2.72 14.82
N ASP A 52 9.64 -3.63 14.65
CA ASP A 52 9.82 -4.75 15.56
C ASP A 52 11.07 -4.49 16.42
N THR A 53 10.83 -4.20 17.69
CA THR A 53 11.89 -3.86 18.66
C THR A 53 12.45 -5.08 19.39
N GLY A 54 11.93 -6.29 19.12
CA GLY A 54 12.36 -7.53 19.78
C GLY A 54 12.23 -7.55 21.30
N GLY A 55 11.60 -6.52 21.91
CA GLY A 55 11.62 -6.24 23.34
C GLY A 55 10.91 -4.93 23.72
N PHE A 56 10.96 -4.57 25.00
CA PHE A 56 10.31 -3.37 25.54
C PHE A 56 11.28 -2.20 25.62
N VAL A 57 10.79 -1.01 25.25
CA VAL A 57 11.58 0.22 25.15
C VAL A 57 10.74 1.37 25.71
N SER A 58 11.38 2.30 26.42
CA SER A 58 10.71 3.49 26.91
C SER A 58 10.34 4.43 25.76
N LEU A 59 9.09 4.89 25.72
CA LEU A 59 8.65 5.89 24.74
C LEU A 59 9.43 7.20 24.85
N GLU A 60 9.88 7.58 26.04
CA GLU A 60 10.67 8.81 26.26
C GLU A 60 12.10 8.70 25.70
N GLU A 61 12.64 7.48 25.62
CA GLU A 61 13.95 7.22 25.03
C GLU A 61 13.84 7.00 23.52
N PHE A 62 12.69 6.52 23.06
CA PHE A 62 12.42 6.18 21.67
C PHE A 62 11.91 7.37 20.84
N ILE A 63 11.02 8.19 21.41
CA ILE A 63 10.33 9.28 20.73
C ILE A 63 10.78 10.62 21.31
N GLN A 64 11.37 11.46 20.47
CA GLN A 64 11.71 12.84 20.78
C GLN A 64 10.81 13.77 19.99
N ILE A 65 10.07 14.65 20.68
CA ILE A 65 9.20 15.64 20.07
C ILE A 65 9.85 17.02 20.26
N SER A 66 10.09 17.73 19.16
CA SER A 66 10.48 19.15 19.18
C SER A 66 9.26 20.03 18.95
N TYR A 67 9.25 21.18 19.62
CA TYR A 67 8.16 22.15 19.54
C TYR A 67 8.70 23.50 19.03
N THR A 68 7.85 24.24 18.32
CA THR A 68 8.11 25.64 17.96
C THR A 68 8.02 26.53 19.20
N ASP A 69 8.53 27.77 19.09
CA ASP A 69 8.39 28.79 20.14
C ASP A 69 6.92 29.12 20.49
N GLU A 70 5.98 28.76 19.61
CA GLU A 70 4.54 28.95 19.78
C GLU A 70 3.84 27.73 20.40
N GLY A 71 4.59 26.64 20.65
CA GLY A 71 4.10 25.41 21.26
C GLY A 71 3.50 24.39 20.29
N GLU A 72 3.64 24.61 18.97
CA GLU A 72 3.23 23.64 17.94
C GLU A 72 4.30 22.55 17.77
N ILE A 73 3.93 21.35 17.33
CA ILE A 73 4.91 20.28 17.07
C ILE A 73 5.70 20.64 15.80
N GLU A 74 7.01 20.79 15.93
CA GLU A 74 7.91 21.08 14.82
C GLU A 74 8.42 19.79 14.17
N SER A 75 8.85 18.81 14.97
CA SER A 75 9.28 17.52 14.47
C SER A 75 9.13 16.39 15.49
N THR A 76 8.92 15.18 15.00
CA THR A 76 8.96 13.94 15.82
C THR A 76 10.10 13.07 15.32
N SER A 77 11.03 12.71 16.20
CA SER A 77 12.17 11.86 15.89
C SER A 77 12.08 10.54 16.65
N LEU A 78 12.29 9.45 15.93
CA LEU A 78 12.40 8.09 16.47
C LEU A 78 13.88 7.70 16.48
N SER A 79 14.42 7.35 17.65
CA SER A 79 15.84 6.95 17.81
C SER A 79 15.96 5.46 18.07
N PHE A 80 16.83 4.79 17.30
CA PHE A 80 17.02 3.34 17.38
C PHE A 80 18.31 2.93 18.10
N GLU A 81 19.10 3.90 18.59
CA GLU A 81 20.44 3.70 19.18
C GLU A 81 20.45 2.77 20.42
N ASN A 82 19.34 2.69 21.16
CA ASN A 82 19.24 1.91 22.41
C ASN A 82 18.42 0.63 22.28
N LEU A 83 18.15 0.18 21.06
CA LEU A 83 17.28 -0.97 20.82
C LEU A 83 18.09 -2.27 20.74
N PRO A 84 17.66 -3.33 21.45
CA PRO A 84 18.43 -4.58 21.52
C PRO A 84 18.51 -5.31 20.16
N SER A 85 17.51 -5.13 19.31
CA SER A 85 17.49 -5.56 17.90
C SER A 85 16.36 -4.81 17.19
N VAL A 86 16.64 -4.22 16.04
CA VAL A 86 15.63 -3.55 15.22
C VAL A 86 15.68 -4.15 13.84
N GLU A 87 14.65 -4.92 13.49
CA GLU A 87 14.34 -5.14 12.09
C GLU A 87 13.41 -4.01 11.66
N THR A 88 14.00 -2.96 11.08
CA THR A 88 13.26 -1.88 10.43
C THR A 88 13.08 -2.28 8.98
N ALA A 89 11.87 -2.70 8.63
CA ALA A 89 11.49 -2.84 7.23
C ALA A 89 10.63 -1.63 6.87
N ILE A 90 11.22 -0.66 6.17
CA ILE A 90 10.42 0.33 5.46
C ILE A 90 9.86 -0.38 4.25
N ARG A 91 8.60 -0.82 4.37
CA ARG A 91 7.84 -1.26 3.21
C ARG A 91 7.34 0.00 2.54
N THR A 92 8.03 0.41 1.49
CA THR A 92 7.39 1.24 0.49
C THR A 92 6.33 0.35 -0.16
N HIS A 93 5.05 0.65 0.05
CA HIS A 93 4.07 0.28 -0.95
C HIS A 93 4.48 1.10 -2.18
N GLU A 94 5.25 0.48 -3.08
CA GLU A 94 5.25 0.96 -4.44
C GLU A 94 3.78 0.88 -4.86
N GLN A 95 3.04 1.98 -4.76
CA GLN A 95 1.96 2.22 -5.70
C GLN A 95 2.63 2.09 -7.04
N ARG A 96 2.50 0.90 -7.64
CA ARG A 96 2.98 0.64 -8.98
C ARG A 96 2.33 1.73 -9.81
N LYS A 97 3.15 2.67 -10.30
CA LYS A 97 2.82 3.64 -11.34
C LYS A 97 2.34 2.86 -12.58
N GLY A 98 1.10 2.40 -12.54
CA GLY A 98 0.26 2.42 -13.71
C GLY A 98 -0.07 3.88 -14.00
N SER A 99 -0.32 4.22 -15.26
CA SER A 99 -0.78 5.55 -15.69
C SER A 99 -1.78 6.19 -14.73
N ASP A 100 -1.83 7.54 -14.69
CA ASP A 100 -2.78 8.38 -13.92
C ASP A 100 -4.27 7.99 -14.07
N GLU A 101 -4.59 7.01 -14.92
CA GLU A 101 -5.91 6.42 -15.12
C GLU A 101 -5.78 4.89 -15.31
N PRO A 102 -6.74 4.08 -14.80
CA PRO A 102 -6.81 2.65 -15.10
C PRO A 102 -6.87 2.40 -16.62
N PRO A 103 -6.39 1.24 -17.12
CA PRO A 103 -6.57 0.89 -18.52
C PRO A 103 -8.07 0.86 -18.87
N ARG A 104 -8.39 0.92 -20.16
CA ARG A 104 -9.78 0.80 -20.61
C ARG A 104 -10.33 -0.57 -20.22
N VAL A 105 -11.61 -0.61 -19.82
CA VAL A 105 -12.30 -1.86 -19.52
C VAL A 105 -12.24 -2.79 -20.74
N PRO A 106 -11.72 -4.02 -20.61
CA PRO A 106 -11.61 -4.99 -21.70
C PRO A 106 -12.92 -5.18 -22.45
N HIS A 107 -12.85 -5.41 -23.76
CA HIS A 107 -14.04 -5.72 -24.55
C HIS A 107 -14.27 -7.24 -24.56
N VAL A 108 -15.28 -7.65 -23.81
CA VAL A 108 -15.85 -9.00 -23.80
C VAL A 108 -17.22 -8.95 -24.47
N ASP A 109 -17.50 -9.93 -25.34
CA ASP A 109 -18.81 -10.08 -25.96
C ASP A 109 -19.85 -10.46 -24.89
N MET A 110 -20.97 -9.75 -24.87
CA MET A 110 -22.04 -9.94 -23.89
C MET A 110 -22.71 -11.31 -24.01
N ASP A 111 -22.71 -11.87 -25.23
CA ASP A 111 -23.30 -13.19 -25.51
C ASP A 111 -22.40 -14.32 -25.00
N GLU A 112 -21.09 -14.08 -24.85
CA GLU A 112 -20.13 -15.03 -24.27
C GLU A 112 -20.20 -15.08 -22.73
N ILE A 113 -20.80 -14.07 -22.09
CA ILE A 113 -20.99 -14.06 -20.63
C ILE A 113 -22.22 -14.89 -20.28
N GLU A 114 -22.01 -16.18 -19.94
CA GLU A 114 -23.09 -17.14 -19.67
C GLU A 114 -23.96 -16.77 -18.45
N ILE A 115 -23.37 -16.15 -17.43
CA ILE A 115 -24.06 -15.86 -16.17
C ILE A 115 -24.66 -14.45 -16.20
N GLU A 116 -26.00 -14.36 -16.10
CA GLU A 116 -26.76 -13.10 -16.16
C GLU A 116 -26.28 -12.05 -15.15
N SER A 117 -25.96 -12.47 -13.91
CA SER A 117 -25.44 -11.55 -12.91
C SER A 117 -24.09 -10.93 -13.35
N ARG A 118 -23.15 -11.74 -13.85
CA ARG A 118 -21.86 -11.23 -14.35
C ARG A 118 -22.06 -10.27 -15.52
N ARG A 119 -22.97 -10.61 -16.43
CA ARG A 119 -23.35 -9.76 -17.58
C ARG A 119 -23.89 -8.40 -17.12
N SER A 120 -24.77 -8.38 -16.12
CA SER A 120 -25.32 -7.14 -15.54
C SER A 120 -24.25 -6.27 -14.89
N PHE A 121 -23.31 -6.87 -14.14
CA PHE A 121 -22.21 -6.14 -13.50
C PHE A 121 -21.19 -5.59 -14.51
N TYR A 122 -20.83 -6.38 -15.53
CA TYR A 122 -19.96 -5.91 -16.61
C TYR A 122 -20.62 -4.81 -17.46
N HIS A 123 -21.93 -4.90 -17.73
CA HIS A 123 -22.67 -3.81 -18.36
C HIS A 123 -22.64 -2.52 -17.54
N ARG A 124 -22.83 -2.60 -16.22
CA ARG A 124 -22.73 -1.43 -15.32
C ARG A 124 -21.33 -0.83 -15.33
N LEU A 125 -20.30 -1.66 -15.25
CA LEU A 125 -18.90 -1.22 -15.38
C LEU A 125 -18.65 -0.43 -16.66
N LYS A 126 -19.25 -0.84 -17.80
CA LYS A 126 -19.09 -0.18 -19.10
C LYS A 126 -19.86 1.13 -19.23
N GLN A 127 -21.04 1.24 -18.63
CA GLN A 127 -21.96 2.36 -18.82
C GLN A 127 -21.82 3.46 -17.77
N HIS A 128 -21.32 3.11 -16.58
CA HIS A 128 -21.30 3.99 -15.41
C HIS A 128 -19.94 3.93 -14.74
N SER A 129 -19.12 4.95 -14.99
CA SER A 129 -17.77 5.09 -14.39
C SER A 129 -17.81 5.26 -12.88
N ASP A 130 -18.94 5.71 -12.33
CA ASP A 130 -19.19 5.87 -10.90
C ASP A 130 -19.88 4.64 -10.27
N SER A 131 -20.01 3.53 -10.99
CA SER A 131 -20.64 2.33 -10.45
C SER A 131 -19.73 1.56 -9.50
N GLN A 132 -20.32 0.83 -8.54
CA GLN A 132 -19.55 -0.01 -7.60
C GLN A 132 -18.48 -0.89 -8.27
N PRO A 133 -18.74 -1.58 -9.41
CA PRO A 133 -17.70 -2.37 -10.07
C PRO A 133 -16.56 -1.53 -10.64
N ALA A 134 -16.84 -0.31 -11.10
CA ALA A 134 -15.84 0.63 -11.60
C ALA A 134 -14.93 1.11 -10.47
N THR A 135 -15.54 1.54 -9.35
CA THR A 135 -14.79 1.96 -8.16
C THR A 135 -13.94 0.83 -7.58
N ILE A 136 -14.48 -0.40 -7.47
CA ILE A 136 -13.69 -1.55 -6.99
C ILE A 136 -12.52 -1.84 -7.93
N ARG A 137 -12.72 -1.76 -9.24
CA ARG A 137 -11.67 -1.95 -10.24
C ARG A 137 -10.57 -0.89 -10.11
N GLU A 138 -10.94 0.37 -9.90
CA GLU A 138 -10.03 1.48 -9.66
C GLU A 138 -9.19 1.27 -8.40
N ILE A 139 -9.82 0.93 -7.27
CA ILE A 139 -9.13 0.64 -6.02
C ILE A 139 -8.08 -0.46 -6.23
N ILE A 140 -8.46 -1.59 -6.82
CA ILE A 140 -7.53 -2.71 -7.04
C ILE A 140 -6.40 -2.33 -8.01
N TYR A 141 -6.69 -1.52 -9.03
CA TYR A 141 -5.68 -1.04 -9.97
C TYR A 141 -4.62 -0.16 -9.28
N TYR A 142 -5.04 0.81 -8.47
CA TYR A 142 -4.11 1.75 -7.84
C TYR A 142 -3.28 1.10 -6.73
N GLU A 143 -3.89 0.21 -5.95
CA GLU A 143 -3.19 -0.47 -4.85
C GLU A 143 -2.36 -1.66 -5.35
N GLY A 144 -2.73 -2.25 -6.48
CA GLY A 144 -2.01 -3.36 -7.13
C GLY A 144 -2.16 -4.71 -6.41
N GLN A 145 -2.08 -4.75 -5.09
CA GLN A 145 -2.31 -5.93 -4.27
C GLN A 145 -2.92 -5.54 -2.93
N LEU A 146 -4.06 -6.15 -2.60
CA LEU A 146 -4.78 -5.89 -1.35
C LEU A 146 -5.15 -7.19 -0.64
N SER A 147 -5.07 -7.20 0.67
CA SER A 147 -5.81 -8.14 1.50
C SER A 147 -7.31 -7.86 1.42
N ARG A 148 -8.12 -8.84 1.83
CA ARG A 148 -9.58 -8.68 1.88
C ARG A 148 -10.00 -7.51 2.78
N ASP A 149 -9.37 -7.37 3.93
CA ASP A 149 -9.76 -6.37 4.93
C ASP A 149 -9.41 -4.95 4.44
N GLU A 150 -8.22 -4.77 3.85
CA GLU A 150 -7.82 -3.49 3.22
C GLU A 150 -8.79 -3.12 2.07
N LEU A 151 -9.11 -4.07 1.20
CA LEU A 151 -10.07 -3.84 0.12
C LEU A 151 -11.45 -3.43 0.66
N TYR A 152 -11.92 -4.08 1.72
CA TYR A 152 -13.23 -3.80 2.30
C TYR A 152 -13.28 -2.42 2.94
N GLN A 153 -12.21 -2.03 3.63
CA GLN A 153 -12.08 -0.69 4.18
C GLN A 153 -12.15 0.38 3.07
N LEU A 154 -11.39 0.22 1.98
CA LEU A 154 -11.40 1.18 0.87
C LEU A 154 -12.75 1.26 0.15
N ILE A 155 -13.47 0.14 0.05
CA ILE A 155 -14.84 0.10 -0.49
C ILE A 155 -15.82 0.87 0.41
N GLU A 156 -15.69 0.71 1.73
CA GLU A 156 -16.50 1.44 2.71
C GLU A 156 -16.21 2.94 2.66
N GLU A 157 -14.95 3.33 2.58
CA GLU A 157 -14.52 4.72 2.40
C GLU A 157 -15.08 5.34 1.10
N ALA A 158 -15.25 4.53 0.05
CA ALA A 158 -15.89 4.93 -1.19
C ALA A 158 -17.44 4.99 -1.13
N GLY A 159 -18.03 4.72 0.04
CA GLY A 159 -19.48 4.83 0.29
C GLY A 159 -20.29 3.59 -0.09
N TYR A 160 -19.64 2.44 -0.24
CA TYR A 160 -20.27 1.18 -0.60
C TYR A 160 -20.28 0.18 0.56
N GLU A 161 -21.31 -0.68 0.62
CA GLU A 161 -21.38 -1.74 1.63
C GLU A 161 -20.35 -2.87 1.33
N PRO A 162 -19.32 -3.08 2.16
CA PRO A 162 -18.22 -4.02 1.88
C PRO A 162 -18.63 -5.49 2.04
N SER A 163 -19.57 -5.77 2.94
CA SER A 163 -20.00 -7.14 3.27
C SER A 163 -21.09 -7.69 2.33
N GLY A 164 -21.53 -6.89 1.35
CA GLY A 164 -22.62 -7.20 0.45
C GLY A 164 -22.27 -8.23 -0.63
N GLY A 165 -23.28 -8.99 -1.08
CA GLY A 165 -23.14 -9.92 -2.21
C GLY A 165 -22.73 -9.23 -3.52
N SER A 166 -22.92 -7.91 -3.64
CA SER A 166 -22.55 -7.13 -4.82
C SER A 166 -21.04 -6.90 -4.97
N VAL A 167 -20.30 -6.77 -3.87
CA VAL A 167 -18.82 -6.71 -3.88
C VAL A 167 -18.27 -8.03 -4.40
N SER A 168 -18.74 -9.14 -3.84
CA SER A 168 -18.34 -10.49 -4.29
C SER A 168 -18.66 -10.73 -5.77
N ALA A 169 -19.84 -10.30 -6.23
CA ALA A 169 -20.21 -10.39 -7.64
C ALA A 169 -19.31 -9.53 -8.55
N SER A 170 -18.91 -8.34 -8.09
CA SER A 170 -17.99 -7.46 -8.83
C SER A 170 -16.61 -8.09 -8.96
N LEU A 171 -16.07 -8.64 -7.86
CA LEU A 171 -14.78 -9.34 -7.88
C LEU A 171 -14.79 -10.58 -8.78
N VAL A 172 -15.86 -11.39 -8.73
CA VAL A 172 -16.00 -12.55 -9.64
C VAL A 172 -16.08 -12.11 -11.09
N MET A 173 -16.74 -10.99 -11.39
CA MET A 173 -16.80 -10.43 -12.74
C MET A 173 -15.42 -9.96 -13.19
N LEU A 174 -14.67 -9.23 -12.36
CA LEU A 174 -13.30 -8.79 -12.70
C LEU A 174 -12.34 -9.97 -12.90
N GLU A 175 -12.49 -11.03 -12.09
CA GLU A 175 -11.65 -12.23 -12.18
C GLU A 175 -11.99 -13.10 -13.40
N GLN A 176 -13.28 -13.30 -13.71
CA GLN A 176 -13.71 -14.35 -14.65
C GLN A 176 -14.24 -13.82 -15.98
N VAL A 177 -14.57 -12.53 -16.06
CA VAL A 177 -15.03 -11.88 -17.29
C VAL A 177 -13.92 -11.05 -17.87
N THR A 178 -13.36 -10.12 -17.09
CA THR A 178 -12.30 -9.22 -17.60
C THR A 178 -10.88 -9.76 -17.40
N ASN A 179 -10.71 -10.76 -16.52
CA ASN A 179 -9.42 -11.37 -16.15
C ASN A 179 -8.40 -10.37 -15.57
N GLU A 180 -8.86 -9.23 -15.05
CA GLU A 180 -7.98 -8.14 -14.62
C GLU A 180 -7.38 -8.35 -13.24
N ILE A 181 -7.97 -9.26 -12.47
CA ILE A 181 -7.55 -9.59 -11.10
C ILE A 181 -7.42 -11.09 -10.91
N GLU A 182 -6.55 -11.47 -9.99
CA GLU A 182 -6.49 -12.81 -9.43
C GLU A 182 -6.74 -12.76 -7.92
N ARG A 183 -7.35 -13.83 -7.38
CA ARG A 183 -7.57 -13.99 -5.94
C ARG A 183 -6.81 -15.19 -5.43
N HIS A 184 -6.02 -15.00 -4.39
CA HIS A 184 -5.24 -16.05 -3.75
C HIS A 184 -5.66 -16.22 -2.28
N GLY A 185 -5.49 -17.42 -1.74
CA GLY A 185 -5.82 -17.72 -0.34
C GLY A 185 -7.28 -18.15 -0.13
N ARG A 186 -7.69 -18.21 1.14
CA ARG A 186 -9.04 -18.60 1.57
C ARG A 186 -9.44 -17.84 2.83
N GLY A 187 -10.71 -17.45 2.93
CA GLY A 187 -11.25 -16.84 4.16
C GLY A 187 -10.73 -15.42 4.38
N SER A 188 -10.19 -15.16 5.58
CA SER A 188 -9.56 -13.88 5.97
C SER A 188 -8.25 -13.64 5.20
N ASP A 189 -7.51 -14.70 4.90
CA ASP A 189 -6.19 -14.61 4.27
C ASP A 189 -6.29 -14.47 2.74
N THR A 190 -7.45 -14.01 2.26
CA THR A 190 -7.67 -13.82 0.83
C THR A 190 -6.98 -12.53 0.39
N THR A 191 -6.16 -12.62 -0.64
CA THR A 191 -5.54 -11.46 -1.30
C THR A 191 -6.09 -11.31 -2.71
N VAL A 192 -6.23 -10.07 -3.16
CA VAL A 192 -6.68 -9.68 -4.50
C VAL A 192 -5.53 -8.94 -5.16
N VAL A 193 -5.11 -9.41 -6.33
CA VAL A 193 -3.95 -8.87 -7.05
C VAL A 193 -4.41 -8.40 -8.41
N TRP A 194 -4.05 -7.16 -8.77
CA TRP A 194 -4.14 -6.67 -10.14
C TRP A 194 -3.13 -7.42 -11.00
N THR A 195 -3.61 -8.24 -11.91
CA THR A 195 -2.74 -8.94 -12.86
C THR A 195 -2.61 -8.20 -14.17
N GLY A 196 -3.55 -7.31 -14.47
CA GLY A 196 -3.53 -6.51 -15.70
C GLY A 196 -3.45 -7.33 -16.98
N ASN A 197 -3.71 -8.65 -16.89
CA ASN A 197 -3.56 -9.61 -17.97
C ASN A 197 -4.88 -9.74 -18.73
N ASN A 198 -4.94 -9.64 -20.06
CA ASN A 198 -3.92 -9.57 -21.11
C ASN A 198 -4.39 -8.62 -22.22
#